data_AF-A0A972DZZ0-F1
#
_entry.id   AF-A0A972DZZ0-F1
#
_cell.length_a   1.000
_cell.length_b   1.000
_cell.length_c   1.000
_cell.angle_alpha   90.00
_cell.angle_beta   90.00
_cell.angle_gamma   90.00
#
_symmetry.space_group_name_H-M   'P 1'
#
loop_
_entity.id
_entity.type
_entity.pdbx_description
1 polymer ?
#
loop_
_entity_poly.entity_id
_entity_poly.type
_entity_poly.pdbx_seq_one_letter_code
_entity_poly.pdbx_strand_id
1 'polypeptide(L)'
;MRTEDATIRGTVPTALAAACDCELSFTTGGDAEWFAQSAEYYADNDAAQSGTIGSGQETWMQTTVVGPGNVSFRYKMSSVS
;
A
#
# COMPACT_ATOMS: atom_id res chain seq x y z
N MET A 1 -18.76 9.55 16.46
CA MET A 1 -18.23 8.83 15.28
C MET A 1 -19.32 8.90 14.22
N ARG A 2 -19.20 9.84 13.29
CA ARG A 2 -20.18 10.02 12.20
C ARG A 2 -19.47 9.62 10.91
N THR A 3 -20.05 8.64 10.25
CA THR A 3 -19.81 8.25 8.87
C THR A 3 -20.10 9.45 7.96
N GLU A 4 -19.17 9.76 7.06
CA GLU A 4 -19.44 10.69 5.96
C GLU A 4 -19.55 9.87 4.68
N ASP A 5 -20.66 10.06 3.98
CA ASP A 5 -21.05 9.41 2.74
C ASP A 5 -21.23 10.52 1.70
N ALA A 6 -20.49 10.52 0.57
CA ALA A 6 -20.84 11.33 -0.62
C ALA A 6 -20.02 11.02 -1.90
N THR A 7 -20.73 10.43 -2.88
CA THR A 7 -20.76 10.74 -4.33
C THR A 7 -19.48 10.65 -5.21
N ILE A 8 -19.55 9.71 -6.17
CA ILE A 8 -18.59 9.38 -7.25
C ILE A 8 -18.24 10.57 -8.19
N ARG A 9 -16.96 10.97 -8.21
CA ARG A 9 -16.23 11.59 -9.34
C ARG A 9 -14.75 11.24 -9.23
N GLY A 10 -14.35 10.11 -9.85
CA GLY A 10 -13.04 9.50 -9.63
C GLY A 10 -13.03 8.75 -8.29
N THR A 11 -12.61 7.49 -8.30
CA THR A 11 -12.30 6.80 -7.03
C THR A 11 -11.18 7.61 -6.38
N VAL A 12 -11.38 8.17 -5.18
CA VAL A 12 -10.24 8.72 -4.44
C VAL A 12 -9.36 7.53 -4.11
N PRO A 13 -8.12 7.46 -4.64
CA PRO A 13 -7.25 6.34 -4.34
C PRO A 13 -7.05 6.27 -2.82
N THR A 14 -7.04 5.06 -2.28
CA THR A 14 -6.66 4.87 -0.87
C THR A 14 -5.23 5.36 -0.68
N ALA A 15 -4.82 5.65 0.56
CA ALA A 15 -3.46 6.13 0.83
C ALA A 15 -2.38 5.21 0.23
N LEU A 16 -2.60 3.90 0.29
CA LEU A 16 -1.70 2.90 -0.31
C LEU A 16 -1.77 2.87 -1.85
N ALA A 17 -2.95 3.08 -2.44
CA ALA A 17 -3.09 3.15 -3.89
C ALA A 17 -2.36 4.38 -4.46
N ALA A 18 -2.51 5.53 -3.79
CA ALA A 18 -1.80 6.76 -4.10
C ALA A 18 -0.27 6.54 -3.99
N ALA A 19 0.21 6.00 -2.87
CA ALA A 19 1.64 5.76 -2.64
C ALA A 19 2.26 4.66 -3.54
N CYS A 20 1.46 3.98 -4.35
CA CYS A 20 1.91 3.02 -5.36
C CYS A 20 1.64 3.50 -6.79
N ASP A 21 1.20 4.75 -6.96
CA ASP A 21 0.84 5.35 -8.25
C ASP A 21 -0.09 4.48 -9.09
N CYS A 22 -1.11 3.90 -8.47
CA CYS A 22 -2.03 3.00 -9.16
C CYS A 22 -3.47 3.15 -8.69
N GLU A 23 -4.40 2.74 -9.56
CA GLU A 23 -5.84 2.73 -9.29
C GLU A 23 -6.31 1.42 -8.61
N LEU A 24 -5.36 0.61 -8.13
CA LEU A 24 -5.68 -0.68 -7.50
C LEU A 24 -6.10 -0.48 -6.04
N SER A 25 -7.12 -1.23 -5.62
CA SER A 25 -7.48 -1.32 -4.21
C SER A 25 -6.64 -2.38 -3.52
N PHE A 26 -6.13 -2.08 -2.33
CA PHE A 26 -5.36 -3.01 -1.53
C PHE A 26 -6.08 -3.41 -0.24
N THR A 27 -5.95 -4.68 0.10
CA THR A 27 -6.22 -5.23 1.44
C THR A 27 -4.90 -5.55 2.10
N THR A 28 -4.79 -5.32 3.40
CA THR A 28 -3.57 -5.55 4.17
C THR A 28 -3.87 -6.46 5.36
N GLY A 29 -2.84 -7.10 5.90
CA GLY A 29 -2.98 -7.93 7.09
C GLY A 29 -1.66 -8.50 7.60
N GLY A 30 -1.77 -9.40 8.56
CA GLY A 30 -0.65 -9.97 9.30
C GLY A 30 -0.39 -9.22 10.62
N ASP A 31 0.85 -9.27 11.08
CA ASP A 31 1.29 -8.82 12.41
C ASP A 31 1.53 -7.30 12.52
N ALA A 32 1.55 -6.57 11.40
CA ALA A 32 1.70 -5.13 11.38
C ALA A 32 0.98 -4.50 10.17
N GLU A 33 0.55 -3.26 10.30
CA GLU A 33 -0.15 -2.53 9.23
C GLU A 33 0.81 -2.06 8.14
N TRP A 34 0.33 -2.04 6.90
CA TRP A 34 0.97 -1.30 5.80
C TRP A 34 0.43 0.12 5.76
N PHE A 35 1.30 1.08 5.49
CA PHE A 35 0.95 2.50 5.46
C PHE A 35 1.69 3.25 4.35
N ALA A 36 1.12 4.38 3.94
CA ALA A 36 1.77 5.32 3.05
C ALA A 36 2.77 6.18 3.84
N GLN A 37 3.97 6.37 3.30
CA GLN A 37 5.01 7.20 3.92
C GLN A 37 5.83 7.92 2.86
N SER A 38 6.65 8.88 3.30
CA SER A 38 7.39 9.80 2.43
C SER A 38 8.86 9.99 2.82
N ALA A 39 9.37 9.20 3.77
CA ALA A 39 10.75 9.30 4.25
C ALA A 39 11.72 8.45 3.41
N GLU A 40 11.28 7.28 2.95
CA GLU A 40 12.06 6.31 2.20
C GLU A 40 11.29 5.92 0.93
N TYR A 41 11.62 6.54 -0.20
CA TYR A 41 10.86 6.37 -1.44
C TYR A 41 11.79 6.18 -2.65
N TYR A 42 11.21 5.69 -3.74
CA TYR A 42 11.93 5.57 -5.02
C TYR A 42 11.76 6.83 -5.87
N ALA A 43 10.55 7.37 -5.95
CA ALA A 43 10.20 8.57 -6.71
C ALA A 43 9.08 9.33 -5.97
N ASP A 44 8.79 10.56 -6.43
CA ASP A 44 7.59 11.37 -6.12
C ASP A 44 7.23 11.61 -4.64
N ASN A 45 8.17 11.28 -3.74
CA ASN A 45 8.11 11.55 -2.31
C ASN A 45 7.03 10.73 -1.58
N ASP A 46 6.72 9.53 -2.08
CA ASP A 46 5.83 8.56 -1.46
C ASP A 46 6.25 7.08 -1.72
N ALA A 47 5.85 6.21 -0.79
CA ALA A 47 5.90 4.76 -0.98
C ALA A 47 4.98 4.05 0.01
N ALA A 48 4.49 2.87 -0.36
CA ALA A 48 3.89 1.93 0.59
C ALA A 48 4.98 1.20 1.39
N GLN A 49 4.85 1.20 2.72
CA GLN A 49 5.78 0.52 3.62
C GLN A 49 5.04 -0.43 4.56
N SER A 50 5.63 -1.60 4.81
CA SER A 50 5.19 -2.47 5.90
C SER A 50 5.52 -1.85 7.26
N GLY A 51 4.70 -2.15 8.26
CA GLY A 51 5.07 -1.97 9.65
C GLY A 51 6.25 -2.86 10.04
N THR A 52 6.92 -2.46 11.13
CA THR A 52 8.03 -3.25 11.69
C THR A 52 7.50 -4.58 12.22
N ILE A 53 8.12 -5.67 11.78
CA ILE A 53 7.85 -7.02 12.24
C ILE A 53 9.12 -7.67 12.80
N GLY A 54 8.97 -8.57 13.75
CA GLY A 54 10.06 -9.36 14.33
C GLY A 54 10.30 -10.69 13.62
N SER A 55 11.23 -11.48 14.18
CA SER A 55 11.54 -12.82 13.67
C SER A 55 10.32 -13.73 13.69
N GLY A 56 10.04 -14.38 12.55
CA GLY A 56 8.93 -15.33 12.41
C GLY A 56 7.54 -14.69 12.27
N GLN A 57 7.46 -13.37 12.18
CA GLN A 57 6.23 -12.64 11.90
C GLN A 57 6.09 -12.35 10.41
N GLU A 58 4.87 -12.05 9.97
CA GLU A 58 4.57 -11.68 8.59
C GLU A 58 3.61 -10.50 8.51
N THR A 59 3.74 -9.70 7.46
CA THR A 59 2.75 -8.69 7.09
C THR A 59 2.65 -8.64 5.58
N TRP A 60 1.45 -8.43 5.05
CA TRP A 60 1.16 -8.50 3.63
C TRP A 60 0.23 -7.39 3.16
N MET A 61 0.37 -7.09 1.87
CA MET A 61 -0.47 -6.19 1.10
C MET A 61 -0.86 -6.92 -0.19
N GLN A 62 -2.17 -6.98 -0.46
CA GLN A 62 -2.74 -7.80 -1.52
C GLN A 62 -3.71 -6.97 -2.36
N THR A 63 -3.73 -7.23 -3.67
CA THR A 63 -4.71 -6.69 -4.61
C THR A 63 -5.13 -7.75 -5.63
N THR A 64 -6.21 -7.50 -6.37
CA THR A 64 -6.68 -8.34 -7.47
C THR A 64 -6.63 -7.55 -8.76
N VAL A 65 -5.98 -8.09 -9.79
CA VAL A 65 -5.92 -7.51 -11.13
C VAL A 65 -6.76 -8.37 -12.07
N VAL A 66 -7.69 -7.75 -12.80
CA VAL A 66 -8.58 -8.43 -13.74
C VAL A 66 -8.33 -7.93 -15.15
N GLY A 67 -8.10 -8.85 -16.08
CA GLY A 67 -7.88 -8.55 -17.50
C GLY A 67 -6.40 -8.51 -17.90
N PRO A 68 -6.13 -8.30 -19.20
CA PRO A 68 -4.77 -8.26 -19.71
C PRO A 68 -4.04 -7.00 -19.22
N GLY A 69 -2.80 -7.17 -18.76
CA GLY A 69 -1.97 -6.08 -18.28
C GLY A 69 -0.64 -6.58 -17.75
N ASN A 70 0.23 -5.64 -17.38
CA ASN A 70 1.47 -5.91 -16.67
C ASN A 70 1.38 -5.34 -15.26
N VAL A 71 1.86 -6.12 -14.29
CA VAL A 71 2.14 -5.64 -12.94
C VAL A 71 3.66 -5.56 -12.79
N SER A 72 4.14 -4.38 -12.46
CA SER A 72 5.55 -4.10 -12.16
C SER A 72 5.62 -3.34 -10.84
N PHE A 73 6.60 -3.66 -10.01
CA PHE A 73 6.82 -2.95 -8.76
C PHE A 73 8.31 -2.77 -8.48
N ARG A 74 8.64 -1.66 -7.83
CA ARG A 74 9.95 -1.40 -7.24
C ARG A 74 9.83 -1.68 -5.74
N TYR A 75 10.80 -2.38 -5.18
CA TYR A 75 10.81 -2.70 -3.75
C TYR A 75 12.20 -2.54 -3.16
N LYS A 76 12.22 -2.27 -1.86
CA LYS A 76 13.41 -2.28 -1.00
C LYS A 76 13.10 -3.17 0.19
N MET A 77 14.05 -4.01 0.56
CA MET A 77 13.98 -4.79 1.79
C MET A 77 14.92 -4.18 2.83
N SER A 78 14.42 -4.03 4.06
CA SER A 78 15.22 -3.71 5.23
C SER A 78 14.88 -4.70 6.33
N SER A 79 15.89 -5.07 7.11
CA SER A 79 15.72 -5.88 8.32
C SER A 79 16.40 -5.15 9.46
N VAL A 80 15.75 -5.11 10.62
CA VAL A 80 16.48 -4.93 11.89
C VAL A 80 17.06 -6.29 12.24
N SER A 81 18.36 -6.34 12.57
CA SER A 81 19.04 -7.58 12.97
C SER A 81 19.06 -7.75 14.48
#